data_AF-A0A2V7PXZ4-F1
#
_entry.id   AF-A0A2V7PXZ4-F1
#
_cell.length_a   1.000
_cell.length_b   1.000
_cell.length_c   1.000
_cell.angle_alpha   90.00
_cell.angle_beta   90.00
_cell.angle_gamma   90.00
#
_symmetry.space_group_name_H-M   'P 1'
#
loop_
_entity.id
_entity.type
_entity.pdbx_description
1 polymer ?
#
loop_
_entity_poly.entity_id
_entity_poly.type
_entity_poly.pdbx_seq_one_letter_code
_entity_poly.pdbx_strand_id
1 'polypeptide(L)'
;MATTELQMFLGVWDAEAQKTAALLRALPAGQYDFRPDAGARSLGELAWHLAEADAYVSWGIEQGKFAPGAKAPGLERPRSI
;
A
#
# COMPACT_ATOMS: atom_id res chain seq x y z
N MET A 1 -30.92 -6.98 -9.07
CA MET A 1 -30.18 -8.19 -8.66
C MET A 1 -29.56 -7.92 -7.30
N ALA A 2 -29.56 -8.89 -6.39
CA ALA A 2 -28.91 -8.71 -5.09
C ALA A 2 -27.38 -8.62 -5.27
N THR A 3 -26.73 -7.70 -4.54
CA THR A 3 -25.27 -7.57 -4.54
C THR A 3 -24.65 -8.78 -3.86
N THR A 4 -23.66 -9.38 -4.51
CA THR A 4 -22.88 -10.48 -3.92
C THR A 4 -21.83 -9.94 -2.93
N GLU A 5 -21.37 -10.76 -1.99
CA GLU A 5 -20.25 -10.42 -1.09
C GLU A 5 -19.00 -9.99 -1.85
N LEU A 6 -18.69 -10.65 -2.97
CA LEU A 6 -17.55 -10.28 -3.82
C LEU A 6 -17.70 -8.86 -4.39
N GLN A 7 -18.88 -8.52 -4.89
CA GLN A 7 -19.16 -7.17 -5.40
C GLN A 7 -19.10 -6.11 -4.30
N MET A 8 -19.57 -6.45 -3.10
CA MET A 8 -19.46 -5.55 -1.93
C MET A 8 -17.99 -5.34 -1.55
N PHE A 9 -17.20 -6.42 -1.45
CA PHE A 9 -15.78 -6.36 -1.15
C PHE A 9 -15.02 -5.49 -2.16
N LEU A 10 -15.21 -5.74 -3.47
CA LEU A 10 -14.55 -4.96 -4.52
C LEU A 10 -14.92 -3.48 -4.45
N GLY A 11 -16.19 -3.16 -4.18
CA GLY A 11 -16.63 -1.77 -4.03
C GLY A 11 -15.98 -1.06 -2.83
N VAL A 12 -15.84 -1.75 -1.69
CA VAL A 12 -15.14 -1.20 -0.51
C VAL A 12 -13.64 -1.07 -0.79
N TRP A 13 -13.03 -2.09 -1.39
CA TRP A 13 -11.61 -2.11 -1.73
C TRP A 13 -11.23 -0.92 -2.62
N ASP A 14 -11.96 -0.70 -3.71
CA ASP A 14 -11.71 0.42 -4.63
C ASP A 14 -11.83 1.78 -3.91
N ALA A 15 -12.84 1.93 -3.05
CA ALA A 15 -13.04 3.16 -2.29
C ALA A 15 -11.89 3.43 -1.30
N GLU A 16 -11.42 2.42 -0.59
CA GLU A 16 -10.29 2.56 0.34
C GLU A 16 -8.96 2.78 -0.40
N ALA A 17 -8.71 2.07 -1.49
CA ALA A 17 -7.51 2.27 -2.33
C ALA A 17 -7.43 3.71 -2.86
N GLN A 18 -8.55 4.28 -3.29
CA GLN A 18 -8.62 5.69 -3.72
C GLN A 18 -8.30 6.67 -2.58
N LYS A 19 -8.79 6.42 -1.36
CA LYS A 19 -8.48 7.24 -0.17
C LYS A 19 -7.00 7.15 0.19
N THR A 20 -6.42 5.96 0.17
CA THR A 20 -4.98 5.76 0.39
C THR A 20 -4.16 6.54 -0.65
N ALA A 21 -4.51 6.44 -1.94
CA ALA A 21 -3.84 7.22 -2.97
C ALA A 21 -3.99 8.74 -2.77
N ALA A 22 -5.16 9.22 -2.34
CA ALA A 22 -5.37 10.63 -2.03
C ALA A 22 -4.52 11.10 -0.84
N LEU A 23 -4.43 10.30 0.22
CA LEU A 23 -3.58 10.55 1.37
C LEU A 23 -2.10 10.65 0.97
N LEU A 24 -1.60 9.68 0.18
CA LEU A 24 -0.21 9.67 -0.28
C LEU A 24 0.14 10.88 -1.15
N ARG A 25 -0.80 11.36 -1.99
CA ARG A 25 -0.61 12.58 -2.80
C ARG A 25 -0.57 13.87 -1.98
N ALA A 26 -1.17 13.87 -0.79
CA ALA A 26 -1.19 15.04 0.09
C ALA A 26 0.13 15.21 0.86
N LEU A 27 1.05 14.24 0.78
CA LEU A 27 2.32 14.31 1.48
C LEU A 27 3.23 15.38 0.86
N PRO A 28 3.92 16.18 1.69
CA PRO A 28 4.83 17.20 1.20
C PRO A 28 6.03 16.57 0.48
N ALA A 29 6.24 17.00 -0.77
CA ALA A 29 7.40 16.60 -1.56
C ALA A 29 8.71 16.96 -0.84
N GLY A 30 9.71 16.09 -0.94
CA GLY A 30 11.03 16.31 -0.32
C GLY A 30 11.08 16.11 1.20
N GLN A 31 9.99 15.67 1.85
CA GLN A 31 10.01 15.29 3.27
C GLN A 31 10.09 13.77 3.48
N TYR A 32 10.73 13.05 2.55
CA TYR A 32 10.86 11.60 2.62
C TYR A 32 11.41 11.15 3.98
N ASP A 33 12.45 11.81 4.50
CA ASP A 33 13.15 11.45 5.74
C ASP A 33 12.53 12.04 7.02
N PHE A 34 11.45 12.83 6.91
CA PHE A 34 10.79 13.41 8.08
C PHE A 34 10.28 12.29 9.00
N ARG A 35 10.55 12.42 10.31
CA ARG A 35 10.13 11.47 11.34
C ARG A 35 9.34 12.20 12.43
N PRO A 36 8.13 11.73 12.78
CA PRO A 36 7.37 12.31 13.88
C PRO A 36 8.00 12.00 15.25
N ASP A 37 8.72 10.88 15.34
CA ASP A 37 9.50 10.43 16.50
C ASP A 37 10.77 9.72 16.03
N ALA A 38 11.84 9.74 16.83
CA ALA A 38 13.14 9.16 16.46
C ALA A 38 13.09 7.64 16.19
N GLY A 39 12.19 6.90 16.85
CA GLY A 39 11.99 5.46 16.64
C GLY A 39 10.97 5.13 15.55
N ALA A 40 10.29 6.13 14.98
CA ALA A 40 9.25 5.91 13.97
C ALA A 40 9.84 5.72 12.57
N ARG A 41 9.03 5.09 11.70
CA ARG A 41 9.23 5.16 10.24
C ARG A 41 9.23 6.63 9.81
N SER A 42 10.11 6.97 8.88
CA SER A 42 9.97 8.24 8.17
C SER A 42 8.70 8.27 7.33
N LEU A 43 8.32 9.47 6.90
CA LEU A 43 7.15 9.66 6.06
C LEU A 43 7.22 8.83 4.77
N GLY A 44 8.38 8.79 4.13
CA GLY A 44 8.62 7.99 2.94
C GLY A 44 8.56 6.49 3.19
N GLU A 45 9.08 6.05 4.34
CA GLU A 45 9.01 4.64 4.76
C GLU A 45 7.60 4.18 5.06
N LEU A 46 6.79 5.03 5.68
CA LEU A 46 5.38 4.75 5.95
C LEU A 46 4.58 4.68 4.64
N ALA A 47 4.77 5.66 3.76
CA ALA A 47 4.13 5.69 2.45
C ALA A 47 4.44 4.46 1.61
N TRP A 48 5.73 4.05 1.56
CA TRP A 48 6.12 2.80 0.92
C TRP A 48 5.47 1.59 1.56
N HIS A 49 5.46 1.51 2.89
CA HIS A 49 4.91 0.35 3.58
C HIS A 49 3.43 0.11 3.26
N LEU A 50 2.64 1.18 3.13
CA LEU A 50 1.24 1.10 2.72
C LEU A 50 1.10 0.56 1.28
N ALA A 51 1.86 1.11 0.33
CA ALA A 51 1.82 0.66 -1.07
C ALA A 51 2.35 -0.77 -1.27
N GLU A 52 3.41 -1.12 -0.55
CA GLU A 52 4.03 -2.44 -0.59
C GLU A 52 3.09 -3.54 -0.07
N ALA A 53 2.36 -3.25 1.02
CA ALA A 53 1.42 -4.20 1.61
C ALA A 53 0.31 -4.57 0.64
N ASP A 54 -0.31 -3.58 -0.02
CA ASP A 54 -1.38 -3.82 -1.00
C ASP A 54 -0.88 -4.71 -2.15
N ALA A 55 0.27 -4.38 -2.74
CA ALA A 55 0.84 -5.14 -3.84
C ALA A 55 1.25 -6.56 -3.44
N TYR A 56 1.90 -6.74 -2.30
CA TYR A 56 2.31 -8.05 -1.81
C TYR A 56 1.11 -8.95 -1.51
N VAL A 57 0.06 -8.40 -0.88
CA VAL A 57 -1.14 -9.17 -0.53
C VAL A 57 -1.93 -9.57 -1.76
N SER A 58 -2.19 -8.64 -2.68
CA SER A 58 -2.90 -8.94 -3.93
C SER A 58 -2.14 -9.97 -4.78
N TRP A 59 -0.82 -9.82 -4.88
CA TRP A 59 0.01 -10.79 -5.61
C TRP A 59 -0.01 -12.17 -4.93
N GLY A 60 0.11 -12.25 -3.60
CA GLY A 60 0.04 -13.53 -2.89
C GLY A 60 -1.29 -14.27 -3.08
N ILE A 61 -2.40 -13.53 -3.10
CA ILE A 61 -3.74 -14.06 -3.41
C ILE A 61 -3.78 -14.61 -4.84
N GLU A 62 -3.30 -13.85 -5.82
CA GLU A 62 -3.21 -14.29 -7.22
C GLU A 62 -2.38 -15.58 -7.37
N GLN A 63 -1.27 -15.69 -6.64
CA GLN A 63 -0.41 -16.88 -6.65
C GLN A 63 -0.99 -18.05 -5.83
N GLY A 64 -2.06 -17.83 -5.06
CA GLY A 64 -2.64 -18.81 -4.14
C GLY A 64 -1.73 -19.22 -2.98
N LYS A 65 -0.68 -18.43 -2.67
CA LYS A 65 0.28 -18.74 -1.60
C LYS A 65 1.02 -17.50 -1.10
N PHE A 66 1.40 -17.53 0.18
CA PHE A 66 2.31 -16.58 0.81
C PHE A 66 3.60 -17.30 1.21
N ALA A 67 4.69 -17.06 0.48
CA ALA A 67 5.98 -17.67 0.77
C ALA A 67 6.89 -16.68 1.52
N PRO A 68 7.55 -17.09 2.62
CA PRO A 68 8.52 -16.24 3.30
C PRO A 68 9.62 -15.75 2.34
N GLY A 69 9.88 -14.44 2.34
CA GLY A 69 10.89 -13.82 1.48
C GLY A 69 10.50 -13.63 0.02
N ALA A 70 9.28 -14.01 -0.39
CA ALA A 70 8.79 -13.71 -1.72
C ALA A 70 8.57 -12.20 -1.89
N LYS A 71 8.90 -11.68 -3.07
CA LYS A 71 8.66 -10.29 -3.47
C LYS A 71 7.83 -10.29 -4.74
N ALA A 72 6.77 -9.50 -4.77
CA ALA A 72 6.07 -9.29 -6.03
C ALA A 72 7.02 -8.58 -7.03
N PRO A 73 7.00 -8.95 -8.31
CA PRO A 73 7.82 -8.30 -9.33
C PRO A 73 7.61 -6.78 -9.35
N GLY A 74 8.69 -6.00 -9.47
CA GLY A 74 8.62 -4.54 -9.57
C GLY A 74 8.43 -3.78 -8.25
N LEU A 75 8.41 -4.47 -7.11
CA LEU A 75 8.41 -3.82 -5.79
C LEU A 75 9.80 -3.33 -5.40
N GLU A 76 10.10 -2.08 -5.72
CA GLU A 76 11.28 -1.36 -5.22
C GLU A 76 10.89 -0.08 -4.50
N ARG A 77 11.39 0.09 -3.26
CA ARG A 77 11.11 1.27 -2.46
C ARG A 77 11.74 2.51 -3.10
N PRO A 78 10.95 3.52 -3.51
CA PRO A 78 11.49 4.78 -4.00
C PRO A 78 12.20 5.53 -2.87
N ARG A 79 13.26 6.28 -3.19
CA ARG A 79 14.01 7.08 -2.20
C ARG A 79 13.53 8.53 -2.10
N SER A 80 12.45 8.87 -2.81
CA SER A 80 11.84 10.20 -2.84
C SER A 80 10.34 10.07 -3.09
N ILE A 81 9.55 10.96 -2.48
CA ILE A 81 8.11 11.15 -2.74
C ILE A 81 7.90 12.58 -3.22
#